data_AF-R5EK56-F1
#
_entry.id   AF-R5EK56-F1
#
_cell.length_a   1.000
_cell.length_b   1.000
_cell.length_c   1.000
_cell.angle_alpha   90.00
_cell.angle_beta   90.00
_cell.angle_gamma   90.00
#
_symmetry.space_group_name_H-M   'P 1'
#
loop_
_entity.id
_entity.type
_entity.pdbx_description
1 polymer ?
#
loop_
_entity_poly.entity_id
_entity_poly.type
_entity_poly.pdbx_seq_one_letter_code
_entity_poly.pdbx_strand_id
1 'polypeptide(L)'
;MTLDATNQSFADKYLIQDENGGITLNNKAFQDANQHADIFVLVSDSVRDGKQAYYGYKDRRTVEDCFLDLKVKMCCDRFRTSSEDSLVGKCFVEFVALSLYMRMEHDLRKLLDKNKPVTHHSVKTIIKEFDGITEIGFADSFITIKPISKTQRECLKIFNTEEPVSKYVENIAVPNMIKYARKPHSDKAVN
;
A
#
# COMPACT_ATOMS: atom_id res chain seq x y z
N MET A 1 25.00 13.42 -1.02
CA MET A 1 23.98 13.02 -2.00
C MET A 1 24.47 13.46 -3.36
N THR A 2 24.75 12.52 -4.26
CA THR A 2 24.99 12.82 -5.67
C THR A 2 23.64 12.95 -6.38
N LEU A 3 23.47 14.00 -7.18
CA LEU A 3 22.30 14.16 -8.04
C LEU A 3 22.32 13.04 -9.09
N ASP A 4 21.15 12.56 -9.52
CA ASP A 4 21.09 11.68 -10.69
C ASP A 4 21.43 12.48 -11.96
N ALA A 5 21.77 11.79 -13.06
CA ALA A 5 22.24 12.44 -14.28
C ALA A 5 21.24 13.46 -14.85
N THR A 6 19.93 13.22 -14.67
CA THR A 6 18.87 14.11 -15.12
C THR A 6 18.80 15.38 -14.28
N ASN A 7 18.80 15.25 -12.96
CA ASN A 7 18.80 16.38 -12.03
C ASN A 7 20.10 17.17 -12.08
N GLN A 8 21.23 16.52 -12.39
CA GLN A 8 22.51 17.18 -12.65
C GLN A 8 22.41 18.08 -13.89
N SER A 9 21.90 17.56 -15.01
CA SER A 9 21.72 18.33 -16.25
C SER A 9 20.75 19.52 -16.11
N PHE A 10 19.75 19.38 -15.24
CA PHE A 10 18.82 20.45 -14.91
C PHE A 10 19.51 21.52 -14.06
N ALA A 11 20.24 21.11 -13.03
CA ALA A 11 20.98 22.03 -12.16
C ALA A 11 22.00 22.84 -12.96
N ASP A 12 22.78 22.20 -13.83
CA ASP A 12 23.79 22.87 -14.65
C ASP A 12 23.18 23.89 -15.63
N LYS A 13 21.93 23.65 -16.08
CA LYS A 13 21.24 24.52 -17.03
C LYS A 13 20.61 25.75 -16.37
N TYR A 14 20.00 25.58 -15.20
CA TYR A 14 19.15 26.60 -14.58
C TYR A 14 19.73 27.24 -13.31
N LEU A 15 20.77 26.65 -12.72
CA LEU A 15 21.41 27.15 -11.50
C LEU A 15 22.83 27.63 -11.81
N ILE A 16 23.23 28.74 -11.18
CA ILE A 16 24.57 29.31 -11.24
C ILE A 16 25.09 29.38 -9.81
N GLN A 17 26.29 28.86 -9.56
CA GLN A 17 26.97 29.07 -8.29
C GLN A 17 27.71 30.42 -8.32
N ASP A 18 27.42 31.25 -7.33
CA ASP A 18 28.14 32.48 -7.05
C ASP A 18 29.49 32.18 -6.38
N GLU A 19 30.43 33.11 -6.47
CA GLU A 19 31.79 32.99 -5.94
C GLU A 19 31.81 32.79 -4.41
N ASN A 20 30.74 33.22 -3.73
CA ASN A 20 30.52 33.04 -2.29
C ASN A 20 29.82 31.72 -1.92
N GLY A 21 29.62 30.80 -2.87
CA GLY A 21 28.92 29.53 -2.67
C GLY A 21 27.39 29.63 -2.62
N GLY A 22 26.83 30.80 -2.94
CA GLY A 22 25.38 30.99 -3.09
C GLY A 22 24.87 30.40 -4.41
N ILE A 23 23.69 29.77 -4.40
CA ILE A 23 23.06 29.29 -5.63
C ILE A 23 22.06 30.34 -6.11
N THR A 24 22.26 30.84 -7.33
CA THR A 24 21.39 31.80 -8.01
C THR A 24 20.81 31.20 -9.30
N LEU A 25 19.73 31.78 -9.82
CA LEU A 25 19.03 31.28 -11.01
C LEU A 25 19.62 31.88 -12.29
N ASN A 26 19.80 31.04 -13.31
CA ASN A 26 20.12 31.48 -14.66
C ASN A 26 18.87 32.10 -15.32
N ASN A 27 18.67 33.41 -15.11
CA ASN A 27 17.51 34.14 -15.64
C ASN A 27 17.36 34.03 -17.16
N LYS A 28 18.46 33.94 -17.92
CA LYS A 28 18.42 33.86 -19.38
C LYS A 28 17.88 32.51 -19.84
N ALA A 29 18.41 31.42 -19.29
CA ALA A 29 17.91 30.07 -19.57
C ALA A 29 16.46 29.88 -19.11
N PHE A 30 16.07 30.54 -18.00
CA PHE A 30 14.70 30.52 -17.52
C PHE A 30 13.74 31.28 -18.44
N GLN A 31 14.13 32.46 -18.94
CA GLN A 31 13.33 33.24 -19.88
C GLN A 31 13.18 32.53 -21.23
N ASP A 32 14.26 31.95 -21.78
CA ASP A 32 14.20 31.19 -23.03
C ASP A 32 13.28 29.97 -22.91
N ALA A 33 13.29 29.27 -21.76
CA ALA A 33 12.39 28.16 -21.50
C ALA A 33 10.93 28.61 -21.36
N ASN A 34 10.68 29.76 -20.73
CA ASN A 34 9.33 30.31 -20.57
C ASN A 34 8.80 31.01 -21.82
N GLN A 35 9.64 31.36 -22.79
CA GLN A 35 9.21 32.02 -24.03
C GLN A 35 8.19 31.18 -24.82
N HIS A 36 8.24 29.86 -24.69
CA HIS A 36 7.32 28.90 -25.30
C HIS A 36 6.41 28.21 -24.29
N ALA A 37 6.36 28.68 -23.04
CA ALA A 37 5.48 28.11 -22.05
C ALA A 37 4.04 28.54 -22.32
N ASP A 38 3.16 27.56 -22.53
CA ASP A 38 1.73 27.80 -22.65
C ASP A 38 1.14 28.35 -21.34
N ILE A 39 0.05 29.09 -21.46
CA ILE A 39 -0.67 29.65 -20.30
C ILE A 39 -1.61 28.59 -19.74
N PHE A 40 -1.39 28.22 -18.48
CA PHE A 40 -2.33 27.40 -17.72
C PHE A 40 -3.33 28.29 -16.98
N VAL A 41 -4.63 28.11 -17.24
CA VAL A 41 -5.73 28.81 -16.56
C VAL A 41 -6.54 27.80 -15.76
N LEU A 42 -6.66 28.02 -14.45
CA LEU A 42 -7.54 27.26 -13.57
C LEU A 42 -8.76 28.09 -13.22
N VAL A 43 -9.95 27.55 -13.45
CA VAL A 43 -11.23 28.17 -13.08
C VAL A 43 -11.85 27.37 -11.94
N SER A 44 -12.27 28.06 -10.88
CA SER A 44 -13.00 27.46 -9.77
C SER A 44 -14.24 28.28 -9.45
N ASP A 45 -15.37 27.60 -9.26
CA ASP A 45 -16.64 28.16 -8.80
C ASP A 45 -16.80 28.11 -7.27
N SER A 46 -15.99 27.27 -6.61
CA SER A 46 -16.17 26.81 -5.24
C SER A 46 -15.07 27.29 -4.30
N VAL A 47 -13.85 27.51 -4.81
CA VAL A 47 -12.69 27.94 -4.01
C VAL A 47 -12.26 29.34 -4.45
N ARG A 48 -12.36 30.31 -3.52
CA ARG A 48 -12.01 31.71 -3.77
C ARG A 48 -10.51 31.99 -3.75
N ASP A 49 -9.75 31.26 -2.92
CA ASP A 49 -8.30 31.42 -2.86
C ASP A 49 -7.62 30.64 -3.98
N GLY A 50 -6.92 31.35 -4.87
CA GLY A 50 -6.24 30.76 -6.02
C GLY A 50 -5.18 29.73 -5.62
N LYS A 51 -4.49 29.91 -4.49
CA LYS A 51 -3.51 28.93 -4.01
C LYS A 51 -4.16 27.63 -3.58
N GLN A 52 -5.21 27.71 -2.76
CA GLN A 52 -5.99 26.52 -2.38
C GLN A 52 -6.63 25.83 -3.59
N ALA A 53 -7.17 26.59 -4.54
CA ALA A 53 -7.73 26.03 -5.78
C ALA A 53 -6.65 25.25 -6.56
N TYR A 54 -5.44 25.82 -6.68
CA TYR A 54 -4.32 25.15 -7.32
C TYR A 54 -3.89 23.88 -6.59
N TYR A 55 -3.79 23.90 -5.25
CA TYR A 55 -3.44 22.70 -4.49
C TYR A 55 -4.50 21.60 -4.64
N GLY A 56 -5.79 21.95 -4.55
CA GLY A 56 -6.87 20.99 -4.82
C GLY A 56 -6.83 20.41 -6.24
N TYR A 57 -6.51 21.24 -7.24
CA TYR A 57 -6.30 20.74 -8.61
C TYR A 57 -5.09 19.82 -8.71
N LYS A 58 -3.99 20.13 -8.00
CA LYS A 58 -2.78 19.30 -7.99
C LYS A 58 -3.04 17.94 -7.34
N ASP A 59 -3.84 17.90 -6.26
CA ASP A 59 -4.23 16.67 -5.57
C ASP A 59 -5.06 15.74 -6.46
N ARG A 60 -5.73 16.26 -7.50
CA ARG A 60 -6.37 15.43 -8.55
C ARG A 60 -5.39 14.42 -9.16
N ARG A 61 -4.09 14.74 -9.22
CA ARG A 61 -3.06 13.82 -9.73
C ARG A 61 -3.01 12.51 -8.95
N THR A 62 -3.32 12.51 -7.66
CA THR A 62 -3.39 11.29 -6.86
C THR A 62 -4.42 10.30 -7.40
N VAL A 63 -5.50 10.78 -8.02
CA VAL A 63 -6.48 9.93 -8.70
C VAL A 63 -5.87 9.26 -9.94
N GLU A 64 -5.06 9.98 -10.71
CA GLU A 64 -4.34 9.42 -11.87
C GLU A 64 -3.33 8.37 -11.44
N ASP A 65 -2.59 8.62 -10.36
CA ASP A 65 -1.67 7.66 -9.77
C ASP A 65 -2.41 6.39 -9.30
N CYS A 66 -3.58 6.55 -8.66
CA CYS A 66 -4.45 5.42 -8.28
C CYS A 66 -4.94 4.61 -9.49
N PHE A 67 -5.33 5.26 -10.60
CA PHE A 67 -5.74 4.57 -11.81
C PHE A 67 -4.57 3.84 -12.49
N LEU A 68 -3.37 4.41 -12.43
CA LEU A 68 -2.16 3.76 -12.91
C LEU A 68 -1.88 2.50 -12.09
N ASP A 69 -1.97 2.60 -10.77
CA ASP A 69 -1.75 1.48 -9.85
C ASP A 69 -2.81 0.38 -10.03
N LEU A 70 -4.07 0.75 -10.24
CA LEU A 70 -5.13 -0.20 -10.59
C LEU A 70 -4.77 -0.98 -11.86
N LYS A 71 -4.25 -0.32 -12.90
CA LYS A 71 -3.86 -1.00 -14.14
C LYS A 71 -2.62 -1.90 -13.95
N VAL A 72 -1.58 -1.37 -13.32
CA VAL A 72 -0.25 -2.00 -13.29
C VAL A 72 -0.07 -2.94 -12.10
N LYS A 73 -0.42 -2.49 -10.89
CA LYS A 73 -0.21 -3.27 -9.66
C LYS A 73 -1.32 -4.30 -9.46
N MET A 74 -2.56 -3.95 -9.82
CA MET A 74 -3.73 -4.82 -9.70
C MET A 74 -4.07 -5.59 -11.00
N CYS A 75 -3.24 -5.49 -12.04
CA CYS A 75 -3.43 -6.19 -13.32
C CYS A 75 -4.84 -6.00 -13.94
N CYS A 76 -5.45 -4.83 -13.73
CA CYS A 76 -6.74 -4.47 -14.33
C CYS A 76 -6.58 -3.82 -15.73
N ASP A 77 -5.45 -4.04 -16.39
CA ASP A 77 -5.27 -3.73 -17.81
C ASP A 77 -6.19 -4.60 -18.70
N ARG A 78 -6.47 -5.83 -18.25
CA ARG A 78 -7.40 -6.76 -18.90
C ARG A 78 -8.09 -7.67 -17.87
N PHE A 79 -9.41 -7.52 -17.71
CA PHE A 79 -10.19 -8.24 -16.70
C PHE A 79 -10.26 -9.77 -16.89
N ARG A 80 -10.20 -10.27 -18.13
CA ARG A 80 -10.24 -11.72 -18.47
C ARG A 80 -11.46 -12.45 -17.87
N THR A 81 -12.61 -11.81 -17.82
CA THR A 81 -13.89 -12.39 -17.36
C THR A 81 -14.81 -12.65 -18.56
N SER A 82 -15.63 -13.69 -18.48
CA SER A 82 -16.53 -14.12 -19.57
C SER A 82 -17.98 -13.66 -19.39
N SER A 83 -18.35 -13.14 -18.21
CA SER A 83 -19.68 -12.61 -17.92
C SER A 83 -19.59 -11.22 -17.29
N GLU A 84 -20.69 -10.47 -17.41
CA GLU A 84 -20.84 -9.14 -16.82
C GLU A 84 -20.84 -9.20 -15.29
N ASP A 85 -21.55 -10.16 -14.69
CA ASP A 85 -21.58 -10.35 -13.24
C ASP A 85 -20.17 -10.61 -12.66
N SER A 86 -19.37 -11.44 -13.34
CA SER A 86 -17.99 -11.69 -12.93
C SER A 86 -17.09 -10.47 -13.11
N LEU A 87 -17.36 -9.64 -14.13
CA LEU A 87 -16.65 -8.38 -14.32
C LEU A 87 -16.94 -7.42 -13.16
N VAL A 88 -18.22 -7.23 -12.81
CA VAL A 88 -18.65 -6.37 -11.70
C VAL A 88 -18.05 -6.86 -10.39
N GLY A 89 -18.14 -8.15 -10.10
CA GLY A 89 -17.56 -8.77 -8.91
C GLY A 89 -16.04 -8.57 -8.82
N LYS A 90 -15.32 -8.76 -9.94
CA LYS A 90 -13.88 -8.52 -10.00
C LYS A 90 -13.54 -7.05 -9.75
N CYS A 91 -14.21 -6.11 -10.43
CA CYS A 91 -14.00 -4.68 -10.21
C CYS A 91 -14.20 -4.28 -8.73
N PHE A 92 -15.20 -4.86 -8.06
CA PHE A 92 -15.45 -4.60 -6.65
C PHE A 92 -14.31 -5.09 -5.75
N VAL A 93 -13.84 -6.33 -5.93
CA VAL A 93 -12.72 -6.89 -5.15
C VAL A 93 -11.44 -6.10 -5.40
N GLU A 94 -11.16 -5.74 -6.65
CA GLU A 94 -9.99 -4.94 -7.01
C GLU A 94 -10.03 -3.53 -6.39
N PHE A 95 -11.21 -2.91 -6.32
CA PHE A 95 -11.39 -1.64 -5.63
C PHE A 95 -11.07 -1.72 -4.13
N VAL A 96 -11.54 -2.76 -3.45
CA VAL A 96 -11.23 -3.00 -2.03
C VAL A 96 -9.73 -3.27 -1.84
N ALA A 97 -9.15 -4.12 -2.68
CA ALA A 97 -7.75 -4.49 -2.60
C ALA A 97 -6.82 -3.29 -2.89
N LEU A 98 -7.16 -2.44 -3.87
CA LEU A 98 -6.45 -1.18 -4.13
C LEU A 98 -6.53 -0.24 -2.93
N SER A 99 -7.70 -0.10 -2.30
CA SER A 99 -7.89 0.75 -1.12
C SER A 99 -6.99 0.33 0.04
N LEU A 100 -6.88 -0.98 0.30
CA LEU A 100 -5.97 -1.53 1.30
C LEU A 100 -4.50 -1.29 0.90
N TYR A 101 -4.16 -1.53 -0.36
CA TYR A 101 -2.81 -1.32 -0.88
C TYR A 101 -2.36 0.14 -0.73
N MET A 102 -3.22 1.11 -1.07
CA MET A 102 -2.96 2.54 -0.90
C MET A 102 -2.72 2.91 0.55
N ARG A 103 -3.50 2.34 1.47
CA ARG A 103 -3.31 2.54 2.90
C ARG A 103 -1.95 2.00 3.37
N MET A 104 -1.57 0.80 2.93
CA MET A 104 -0.26 0.22 3.24
C MET A 104 0.89 1.08 2.70
N GLU A 105 0.78 1.60 1.46
CA GLU A 105 1.79 2.50 0.91
C GLU A 105 1.88 3.80 1.69
N HIS A 106 0.74 4.40 2.06
CA HIS A 106 0.71 5.61 2.87
C HIS A 106 1.43 5.41 4.20
N ASP A 107 1.14 4.33 4.92
CA ASP A 107 1.74 4.06 6.23
C ASP A 107 3.25 3.80 6.10
N LEU A 108 3.67 3.10 5.04
CA LEU A 108 5.09 2.88 4.75
C LEU A 108 5.81 4.20 4.42
N ARG A 109 5.25 5.04 3.54
CA ARG A 109 5.83 6.35 3.18
C ARG A 109 5.99 7.24 4.41
N LYS A 110 4.98 7.28 5.28
CA LYS A 110 5.01 8.05 6.54
C LYS A 110 6.15 7.63 7.48
N LEU A 111 6.58 6.37 7.44
CA LEU A 111 7.73 5.90 8.21
C LEU A 111 9.06 6.28 7.54
N LEU A 112 9.14 6.15 6.22
CA LEU A 112 10.31 6.51 5.42
C LEU A 112 10.61 8.01 5.51
N ASP A 113 9.59 8.86 5.44
CA ASP A 113 9.72 10.32 5.59
C ASP A 113 10.27 10.73 6.96
N LYS A 114 10.04 9.89 7.98
CA LYS A 114 10.58 10.08 9.34
C LYS A 114 11.99 9.49 9.51
N ASN A 115 12.64 9.05 8.44
CA ASN A 115 13.95 8.37 8.44
C ASN A 115 14.01 7.18 9.42
N LYS A 116 12.88 6.50 9.67
CA LYS A 116 12.88 5.30 10.50
C LYS A 116 13.45 4.14 9.69
N PRO A 117 14.31 3.29 10.28
CA PRO A 117 14.79 2.10 9.60
C PRO A 117 13.61 1.15 9.38
N VAL A 118 13.38 0.78 8.12
CA VAL A 118 12.35 -0.18 7.72
C VAL A 118 13.03 -1.33 6.98
N THR A 119 12.69 -2.56 7.35
CA THR A 119 13.29 -3.78 6.79
C THR A 119 12.99 -3.95 5.30
N HIS A 120 11.82 -3.49 4.86
CA HIS A 120 11.40 -3.51 3.47
C HIS A 120 10.93 -2.12 3.02
N HIS A 121 11.38 -1.70 1.83
CA HIS A 121 11.06 -0.39 1.26
C HIS A 121 9.87 -0.43 0.28
N SER A 122 9.23 -1.58 0.07
CA SER A 122 8.07 -1.70 -0.80
C SER A 122 6.97 -2.57 -0.20
N VAL A 123 5.70 -2.22 -0.45
CA VAL A 123 4.55 -3.03 -0.03
C VAL A 123 4.60 -4.42 -0.65
N LYS A 124 5.06 -4.55 -1.90
CA LYS A 124 5.21 -5.84 -2.59
C LYS A 124 6.12 -6.81 -1.84
N THR A 125 7.27 -6.33 -1.36
CA THR A 125 8.20 -7.16 -0.57
C THR A 125 7.62 -7.52 0.80
N ILE A 126 6.85 -6.62 1.41
CA ILE A 126 6.19 -6.88 2.69
C ILE A 126 5.10 -7.95 2.53
N ILE A 127 4.28 -7.88 1.48
CA ILE A 127 3.27 -8.91 1.18
C ILE A 127 3.93 -10.28 1.00
N LYS A 128 5.05 -10.35 0.28
CA LYS A 128 5.82 -11.59 0.14
C LYS A 128 6.37 -12.14 1.46
N GLU A 129 6.75 -11.26 2.40
CA GLU A 129 7.19 -11.66 3.72
C GLU A 129 6.03 -12.27 4.53
N PHE A 130 4.81 -11.74 4.34
CA PHE A 130 3.59 -12.30 4.93
C PHE A 130 3.19 -13.66 4.35
N ASP A 131 3.54 -13.99 3.10
CA ASP A 131 3.31 -15.34 2.54
C ASP A 131 4.00 -16.45 3.37
N GLY A 132 5.05 -16.10 4.13
CA GLY A 132 5.72 -17.03 5.04
C GLY A 132 4.93 -17.35 6.32
N ILE A 133 3.95 -16.52 6.69
CA ILE A 133 3.08 -16.76 7.84
C ILE A 133 2.07 -17.82 7.42
N THR A 134 2.22 -19.03 7.97
CA THR A 134 1.38 -20.17 7.61
C THR A 134 0.73 -20.79 8.84
N GLU A 135 -0.54 -21.11 8.69
CA GLU A 135 -1.35 -21.82 9.68
C GLU A 135 -1.35 -23.33 9.37
N ILE A 136 -1.35 -24.16 10.40
CA ILE A 136 -1.43 -25.62 10.33
C ILE A 136 -2.67 -26.04 11.12
N GLY A 137 -3.65 -26.59 10.43
CA GLY A 137 -4.86 -27.16 11.03
C GLY A 137 -4.64 -28.62 11.43
N PHE A 138 -5.05 -28.97 12.64
CA PHE A 138 -5.08 -30.34 13.15
C PHE A 138 -6.49 -30.94 13.05
N ALA A 139 -6.58 -32.27 13.07
CA ALA A 139 -7.83 -33.00 12.94
C ALA A 139 -8.84 -32.73 14.09
N ASP A 140 -8.34 -32.26 15.23
CA ASP A 140 -9.12 -31.87 16.41
C ASP A 140 -9.63 -30.42 16.35
N SER A 141 -9.56 -29.78 15.17
CA SER A 141 -9.98 -28.39 14.95
C SER A 141 -9.12 -27.35 15.68
N PHE A 142 -7.93 -27.74 16.15
CA PHE A 142 -6.91 -26.79 16.58
C PHE A 142 -6.18 -26.22 15.36
N ILE A 143 -5.98 -24.91 15.33
CA ILE A 143 -5.14 -24.23 14.34
C ILE A 143 -3.91 -23.70 15.08
N THR A 144 -2.73 -24.14 14.66
CA THR A 144 -1.47 -23.56 15.12
C THR A 144 -0.81 -22.72 14.05
N ILE A 145 -0.09 -21.69 14.46
CA ILE A 145 0.64 -20.81 13.55
C ILE A 145 2.12 -21.13 13.67
N LYS A 146 2.81 -21.20 12.53
CA LYS A 146 4.25 -21.35 12.56
C LYS A 146 4.92 -20.16 13.28
N PRO A 147 6.08 -20.38 13.92
CA PRO A 147 6.80 -19.29 14.57
C PRO A 147 7.04 -18.11 13.63
N ILE A 148 6.58 -16.93 14.04
CA ILE A 148 6.70 -15.69 13.27
C ILE A 148 8.12 -15.13 13.42
N SER A 149 8.73 -14.75 12.30
CA SER A 149 10.07 -14.17 12.26
C SER A 149 10.09 -12.74 12.83
N LYS A 150 11.27 -12.23 13.20
CA LYS A 150 11.42 -10.84 13.65
C LYS A 150 11.00 -9.84 12.57
N THR A 151 11.36 -10.12 11.32
CA THR A 151 11.04 -9.29 10.15
C THR A 151 9.53 -9.24 9.89
N GLN A 152 8.83 -10.38 10.01
CA GLN A 152 7.37 -10.45 9.92
C GLN A 152 6.68 -9.64 11.01
N ARG A 153 7.14 -9.73 12.27
CA ARG A 153 6.61 -8.92 13.38
C ARG A 153 6.80 -7.42 13.14
N GLU A 154 7.97 -7.01 12.65
CA GLU A 154 8.22 -5.62 12.28
C GLU A 154 7.25 -5.16 11.19
N CYS A 155 7.01 -5.99 10.18
CA CYS A 155 6.05 -5.70 9.11
C CYS A 155 4.60 -5.57 9.63
N LEU A 156 4.16 -6.45 10.53
CA LEU A 156 2.83 -6.36 11.15
C LEU A 156 2.66 -5.06 11.96
N LYS A 157 3.71 -4.63 12.66
CA LYS A 157 3.72 -3.38 13.43
C LYS A 157 3.59 -2.12 12.56
N ILE A 158 4.12 -2.15 11.32
CA ILE A 158 3.98 -1.02 10.38
C ILE A 158 2.50 -0.68 10.16
N PHE A 159 1.66 -1.71 10.04
CA PHE A 159 0.23 -1.57 9.74
C PHE A 159 -0.66 -1.61 10.99
N ASN A 160 -0.07 -1.58 12.19
CA ASN A 160 -0.78 -1.67 13.47
C ASN A 160 -1.68 -2.92 13.57
N THR A 161 -1.17 -4.06 13.10
CA THR A 161 -1.87 -5.35 13.10
C THR A 161 -1.34 -6.24 14.23
N GLU A 162 -2.23 -6.98 14.88
CA GLU A 162 -1.87 -7.95 15.92
C GLU A 162 -1.18 -9.18 15.33
N GLU A 163 -0.30 -9.80 16.12
CA GLU A 163 0.29 -11.09 15.75
C GLU A 163 -0.79 -12.17 15.79
N PRO A 164 -0.94 -12.99 14.75
CA PRO A 164 -1.94 -14.04 14.75
C PRO A 164 -1.56 -15.10 15.81
N VAL A 165 -2.57 -15.64 16.49
CA VAL A 165 -2.39 -16.56 17.63
C VAL A 165 -3.05 -17.92 17.36
N SER A 166 -2.40 -19.00 17.77
CA SER A 166 -2.96 -20.35 17.68
C SER A 166 -4.26 -20.45 18.47
N LYS A 167 -5.29 -21.05 17.89
CA LYS A 167 -6.64 -21.10 18.46
C LYS A 167 -7.42 -22.32 18.01
N TYR A 168 -8.45 -22.68 18.76
CA TYR A 168 -9.47 -23.62 18.28
C TYR A 168 -10.45 -22.93 17.35
N VAL A 169 -10.94 -23.65 16.34
CA VAL A 169 -12.01 -23.15 15.47
C VAL A 169 -13.31 -23.10 16.28
N GLU A 170 -13.75 -21.89 16.63
CA GLU A 170 -14.94 -21.67 17.47
C GLU A 170 -16.27 -22.09 16.80
N ASN A 171 -16.26 -22.34 15.48
CA ASN A 171 -17.44 -22.69 14.69
C ASN A 171 -17.27 -24.05 13.97
N ILE A 172 -17.14 -25.14 14.72
CA ILE A 172 -17.44 -26.46 14.16
C ILE A 172 -18.97 -26.56 14.07
N ALA A 173 -19.51 -26.80 12.87
CA ALA A 173 -20.96 -26.95 12.68
C ALA A 173 -21.55 -27.92 13.72
N VAL A 174 -22.68 -27.54 14.34
CA VAL A 174 -23.38 -28.30 15.39
C VAL A 174 -23.45 -29.82 15.16
N PRO A 175 -23.61 -30.35 13.92
CA PRO A 175 -23.60 -31.80 13.68
C PRO A 175 -22.28 -32.50 14.05
N ASN A 176 -21.14 -31.81 13.93
CA ASN A 176 -19.83 -32.35 14.30
C ASN A 176 -19.59 -32.29 15.82
N MET A 177 -20.21 -31.37 16.55
CA MET A 177 -20.13 -31.34 18.02
C MET A 177 -20.70 -32.61 18.66
N ILE A 178 -21.74 -33.21 18.08
CA ILE A 178 -22.39 -34.43 18.59
C ILE A 178 -21.43 -35.64 18.50
N LYS A 179 -20.55 -35.66 17.50
CA LYS A 179 -19.60 -36.77 17.28
C LYS A 179 -18.47 -36.77 18.32
N TYR A 180 -18.04 -35.59 18.79
CA TYR A 180 -16.99 -35.43 19.80
C TYR A 180 -17.51 -35.32 21.25
N ALA A 181 -18.81 -35.14 21.46
CA ALA A 181 -19.44 -35.21 22.78
C ALA A 181 -19.47 -36.63 23.37
N ARG A 182 -19.12 -37.66 22.60
CA ARG A 182 -18.84 -39.00 23.13
C ARG A 182 -17.41 -39.01 23.67
N LYS A 183 -17.29 -38.71 24.98
CA LYS A 183 -16.05 -38.65 25.76
C LYS A 183 -15.00 -39.68 25.31
N PRO A 184 -13.71 -39.29 25.14
CA PRO A 184 -12.68 -40.23 24.74
C PRO A 184 -12.43 -41.32 25.78
N HIS A 185 -12.32 -41.03 27.09
CA HIS A 185 -11.93 -42.04 28.08
C HIS A 185 -12.69 -41.94 29.41
N SER A 186 -13.14 -43.10 29.87
CA SER A 186 -13.45 -43.56 31.25
C SER A 186 -14.09 -42.58 32.24
N ASP A 187 -15.39 -42.76 32.48
CA ASP A 187 -15.83 -43.14 33.83
C ASP A 187 -17.14 -43.92 33.73
N LYS A 188 -17.12 -45.15 34.24
CA LYS A 188 -18.33 -45.96 34.41
C LYS A 188 -19.17 -45.29 35.48
N ALA A 189 -20.40 -44.89 35.13
CA ALA A 189 -21.42 -44.65 36.13
C ALA A 189 -21.61 -45.97 36.91
N VAL A 190 -21.11 -46.00 38.13
CA VAL A 190 -21.46 -47.01 39.12
C VAL A 190 -22.89 -46.70 39.56
N ASN A 191 -23.71 -47.76 39.59
CA ASN A 191 -25.15 -47.76 39.84
C ASN A 191 -25.59 -46.88 41.01
#